data_AF-A0A4R3VPS9-F1
#
_entry.id   AF-A0A4R3VPS9-F1
#
_cell.length_a   1.000
_cell.length_b   1.000
_cell.length_c   1.000
_cell.angle_alpha   90.00
_cell.angle_beta   90.00
_cell.angle_gamma   90.00
#
_symmetry.space_group_name_H-M   'P 1'
#
loop_
_entity.id
_entity.type
_entity.pdbx_description
1 polymer ?
#
loop_
_entity_poly.entity_id
_entity_poly.type
_entity_poly.pdbx_seq_one_letter_code
_entity_poly.pdbx_strand_id
1 'polypeptide(L)'
;MEGISYCYMQACDKTLQKKEVFNQVLKKALKENAYPLSADTWNIETLNEVNVIATTISGINVLAVKADFFKANINGDLKQITALLTRQDRLFVDTGGKSTRQISCGGQRLKRRYCLKV
;
A
#
# COMPACT_ATOMS: atom_id res chain seq x y z
N MET A 1 35.10 8.89 -28.03
CA MET A 1 34.10 7.83 -28.32
C MET A 1 32.85 8.10 -27.49
N GLU A 2 32.11 9.17 -27.78
CA GLU A 2 30.98 9.64 -26.96
C GLU A 2 29.66 9.54 -27.75
N GLY A 3 29.27 8.32 -28.11
CA GLY A 3 28.11 8.11 -28.99
C GLY A 3 27.15 7.01 -28.55
N ILE A 4 27.36 6.39 -27.39
CA ILE A 4 26.59 5.19 -26.98
C ILE A 4 25.55 5.49 -25.89
N SER A 5 25.63 6.61 -25.16
CA SER A 5 24.80 6.74 -23.95
C SER A 5 23.37 7.26 -24.18
N TYR A 6 23.10 8.04 -25.22
CA TYR A 6 21.78 8.66 -25.38
C TYR A 6 20.71 7.69 -25.91
N CYS A 7 21.05 6.88 -26.92
CA CYS A 7 20.14 5.90 -27.49
C CYS A 7 19.87 4.72 -26.54
N TYR A 8 20.87 4.32 -25.74
CA TYR A 8 20.71 3.26 -24.75
C TYR A 8 19.86 3.72 -23.56
N MET A 9 20.06 4.95 -23.07
CA MET A 9 19.19 5.54 -22.03
C MET A 9 17.74 5.64 -22.50
N GLN A 10 17.48 6.15 -23.72
CA GLN A 10 16.12 6.19 -24.25
C GLN A 10 15.49 4.81 -24.50
N ALA A 11 16.29 3.79 -24.83
CA ALA A 11 15.80 2.43 -25.01
C ALA A 11 15.43 1.75 -23.68
N CYS A 12 16.20 2.02 -22.60
CA CYS A 12 15.85 1.61 -21.24
C CYS A 12 14.61 2.36 -20.70
N ASP A 13 14.46 3.65 -21.01
CA ASP A 13 13.30 4.45 -20.57
C ASP A 13 11.99 4.03 -21.27
N LYS A 14 12.06 3.54 -22.51
CA LYS A 14 10.88 3.15 -23.30
C LYS A 14 10.16 1.89 -22.80
N THR A 15 10.72 1.14 -21.84
CA THR A 15 10.17 -0.17 -21.42
C THR A 15 9.72 -0.28 -19.97
N LEU A 16 9.62 0.83 -19.22
CA LEU A 16 8.68 0.86 -18.11
C LEU A 16 7.27 1.12 -18.66
N GLN A 17 6.69 0.11 -19.31
CA GLN A 17 5.24 -0.05 -19.22
C GLN A 17 4.92 0.12 -17.75
N LYS A 18 4.09 1.12 -17.40
CA LYS A 18 3.57 1.33 -16.04
C LYS A 18 2.84 0.04 -15.66
N LYS A 19 3.59 -0.97 -15.20
CA LYS A 19 3.03 -2.26 -14.77
C LYS A 19 2.07 -1.89 -13.66
N GLU A 20 0.80 -2.19 -13.90
CA GLU A 20 -0.23 -1.91 -12.92
C GLU A 20 0.07 -2.73 -11.67
N VAL A 21 0.57 -2.06 -10.63
CA VAL A 21 1.03 -2.69 -9.39
C VAL A 21 -0.10 -3.44 -8.68
N PHE A 22 -1.32 -2.95 -8.81
CA PHE A 22 -2.52 -3.51 -8.20
C PHE A 22 -3.43 -4.08 -9.28
N ASN A 23 -3.99 -5.25 -9.04
CA ASN A 23 -5.05 -5.79 -9.88
C ASN A 23 -6.35 -4.98 -9.74
N GLN A 24 -7.34 -5.30 -10.57
CA GLN A 24 -8.63 -4.61 -10.54
C GLN A 24 -9.38 -4.76 -9.21
N VAL A 25 -9.25 -5.91 -8.54
CA VAL A 25 -9.92 -6.21 -7.26
C VAL A 25 -9.43 -5.27 -6.16
N LEU A 26 -8.10 -5.13 -6.00
CA LEU A 26 -7.52 -4.22 -5.02
C LEU A 26 -7.81 -2.76 -5.38
N LYS A 27 -7.74 -2.37 -6.66
CA LYS A 27 -8.11 -1.02 -7.08
C LYS A 27 -9.55 -0.67 -6.73
N LYS A 28 -10.49 -1.58 -6.97
CA LYS A 28 -11.91 -1.40 -6.61
C LYS A 28 -12.06 -1.28 -5.10
N ALA A 29 -11.40 -2.16 -4.35
CA ALA A 29 -11.45 -2.13 -2.90
C ALA A 29 -10.91 -0.82 -2.29
N LEU A 30 -9.85 -0.25 -2.87
CA LEU A 30 -9.28 1.02 -2.43
C LEU A 30 -10.17 2.23 -2.74
N LYS A 31 -10.95 2.19 -3.84
CA LYS A 31 -11.80 3.32 -4.25
C LYS A 31 -13.19 3.29 -3.62
N GLU A 32 -13.80 2.11 -3.53
CA GLU A 32 -15.23 1.97 -3.27
C GLU A 32 -15.54 1.27 -1.94
N ASN A 33 -14.64 0.41 -1.45
CA ASN A 33 -14.89 -0.46 -0.30
C ASN A 33 -13.97 -0.14 0.90
N ALA A 34 -13.45 1.08 0.97
CA ALA A 34 -12.66 1.51 2.10
C ALA A 34 -13.57 1.79 3.30
N TYR A 35 -13.44 0.99 4.35
CA TYR A 35 -14.24 1.15 5.57
C TYR A 35 -13.70 2.33 6.40
N PRO A 36 -14.51 3.36 6.72
CA PRO A 36 -14.06 4.47 7.54
C PRO A 36 -13.84 4.03 9.00
N LEU A 37 -12.67 4.31 9.55
CA LEU A 37 -12.40 4.08 10.97
C LEU A 37 -12.89 5.27 11.81
N SER A 38 -14.07 5.17 12.41
CA SER A 38 -14.59 6.14 13.37
C SER A 38 -14.40 5.70 14.82
N ALA A 39 -14.42 6.67 15.75
CA ALA A 39 -14.23 6.44 17.18
C ALA A 39 -15.29 5.52 17.82
N ASP A 40 -16.43 5.29 17.17
CA ASP A 40 -17.52 4.46 17.71
C ASP A 40 -17.44 2.98 17.30
N THR A 41 -16.47 2.60 16.46
CA THR A 41 -16.44 1.27 15.83
C THR A 41 -15.27 0.43 16.33
N TRP A 42 -15.32 -0.06 17.56
CA TRP A 42 -14.18 -0.78 18.19
C TRP A 42 -14.34 -2.30 18.25
N ASN A 43 -15.19 -2.88 17.41
CA ASN A 43 -15.16 -4.34 17.25
C ASN A 43 -13.94 -4.76 16.42
N ILE A 44 -12.86 -5.09 17.14
CA ILE A 44 -11.56 -5.48 16.58
C ILE A 44 -11.64 -6.74 15.74
N GLU A 45 -12.49 -7.70 16.12
CA GLU A 45 -12.66 -8.93 15.36
C GLU A 45 -13.23 -8.62 13.98
N THR A 46 -14.29 -7.80 13.93
CA THR A 46 -14.88 -7.33 12.67
C THR A 46 -13.87 -6.52 11.86
N LEU A 47 -13.17 -5.57 12.48
CA LEU A 47 -12.17 -4.73 11.79
C LEU A 47 -11.00 -5.55 11.25
N ASN A 48 -10.60 -6.66 11.89
CA ASN A 48 -9.56 -7.54 11.37
C ASN A 48 -9.98 -8.31 10.12
N GLU A 49 -11.29 -8.47 9.90
CA GLU A 49 -11.83 -9.10 8.69
C GLU A 49 -12.00 -8.12 7.52
N VAL A 50 -12.08 -6.81 7.79
CA VAL A 50 -12.16 -5.80 6.75
C VAL A 50 -10.88 -5.75 5.90
N ASN A 51 -11.03 -5.78 4.57
CA ASN A 51 -9.90 -5.77 3.63
C ASN A 51 -9.19 -4.41 3.56
N VAL A 52 -9.94 -3.30 3.52
CA VAL A 52 -9.40 -1.94 3.40
C VAL A 52 -10.05 -1.05 4.45
N ILE A 53 -9.24 -0.38 5.27
CA ILE A 53 -9.70 0.57 6.28
C ILE A 53 -9.13 1.94 5.93
N ALA A 54 -9.99 2.96 5.82
CA ALA A 54 -9.58 4.35 5.73
C ALA A 54 -9.36 4.92 7.13
N THR A 55 -8.17 5.45 7.37
CA THR A 55 -7.81 6.08 8.65
C THR A 55 -6.77 7.17 8.44
N THR A 56 -6.50 7.95 9.50
CA THR A 56 -5.48 8.99 9.48
C THR A 56 -4.40 8.63 10.49
N ILE A 57 -3.15 8.55 10.04
CA ILE A 57 -1.99 8.28 10.91
C ILE A 57 -1.08 9.51 10.88
N SER A 58 -0.86 10.13 12.03
CA SER A 58 -0.01 11.34 12.15
C SER A 58 -0.41 12.47 11.19
N GLY A 59 -1.71 12.68 10.97
CA GLY A 59 -2.24 13.70 10.06
C GLY A 59 -2.23 13.32 8.58
N ILE A 60 -1.76 12.12 8.21
CA ILE A 60 -1.74 11.63 6.84
C ILE A 60 -2.88 10.63 6.64
N ASN A 61 -3.71 10.86 5.63
CA ASN A 61 -4.76 9.92 5.25
C ASN A 61 -4.14 8.68 4.61
N VAL A 62 -4.54 7.52 5.13
CA VAL A 62 -4.03 6.24 4.67
C VAL A 62 -5.15 5.22 4.48
N LEU A 63 -4.97 4.35 3.50
CA LEU A 63 -5.75 3.15 3.29
C LEU A 63 -4.96 1.96 3.81
N ALA A 64 -5.41 1.40 4.92
CA ALA A 64 -4.81 0.26 5.58
C ALA A 64 -5.36 -1.06 5.04
N VAL A 65 -4.58 -1.71 4.19
CA VAL A 65 -4.94 -2.94 3.49
C VAL A 65 -4.50 -4.17 4.31
N LYS A 66 -5.41 -5.12 4.50
CA LYS A 66 -5.14 -6.42 5.11
C LYS A 66 -3.99 -7.12 4.37
N ALA A 67 -3.03 -7.66 5.11
CA ALA A 67 -1.78 -8.15 4.54
C ALA A 67 -1.99 -9.26 3.50
N ASP A 68 -2.86 -10.23 3.78
CA ASP A 68 -3.12 -11.36 2.87
C ASP A 68 -3.86 -10.90 1.61
N PHE A 69 -4.84 -10.00 1.78
CA PHE A 69 -5.54 -9.38 0.67
C PHE A 69 -4.59 -8.58 -0.23
N PHE A 70 -3.67 -7.81 0.34
CA PHE A 70 -2.66 -7.08 -0.44
C PHE A 70 -1.78 -8.04 -1.24
N LYS A 71 -1.20 -9.06 -0.59
CA LYS A 71 -0.31 -10.04 -1.22
C LYS A 71 -0.98 -10.81 -2.36
N ALA A 72 -2.26 -11.16 -2.20
CA ALA A 72 -3.02 -11.87 -3.22
C ALA A 72 -3.41 -11.00 -4.43
N ASN A 73 -3.37 -9.68 -4.30
CA ASN A 73 -3.92 -8.75 -5.30
C ASN A 73 -2.90 -7.74 -5.87
N ILE A 74 -1.62 -7.98 -5.63
CA ILE A 74 -0.53 -7.29 -6.32
C ILE A 74 -0.10 -8.06 -7.57
N ASN A 75 0.31 -7.34 -8.60
CA ASN A 75 0.88 -7.93 -9.82
C ASN A 75 2.40 -7.84 -9.77
N GLY A 76 3.04 -8.86 -9.21
CA GLY A 76 4.50 -8.98 -9.17
C GLY A 76 5.02 -9.48 -7.83
N ASP A 77 6.34 -9.45 -7.68
CA ASP A 77 7.00 -9.85 -6.44
C ASP A 77 6.73 -8.84 -5.31
N LEU A 78 6.35 -9.36 -4.14
CA LEU A 78 5.99 -8.54 -2.99
C LEU A 78 7.10 -7.57 -2.57
N LYS A 79 8.37 -8.02 -2.55
CA LYS A 79 9.49 -7.17 -2.12
C LYS A 79 9.75 -6.06 -3.14
N GLN A 80 9.68 -6.37 -4.43
CA GLN A 80 9.83 -5.37 -5.49
C GLN A 80 8.70 -4.35 -5.43
N ILE A 81 7.45 -4.79 -5.26
CA ILE A 81 6.30 -3.90 -5.16
C ILE A 81 6.36 -3.01 -3.92
N THR A 82 6.68 -3.54 -2.74
CA THR A 82 6.79 -2.71 -1.53
C THR A 82 7.96 -1.74 -1.61
N ALA A 83 9.09 -2.14 -2.20
CA ALA A 83 10.22 -1.25 -2.44
C ALA A 83 9.85 -0.14 -3.43
N LEU A 84 9.15 -0.47 -4.52
CA LEU A 84 8.64 0.50 -5.49
C LEU A 84 7.69 1.51 -4.84
N LEU A 85 6.70 1.04 -4.07
CA LEU A 85 5.74 1.91 -3.39
C LEU A 85 6.39 2.78 -2.32
N THR A 86 7.41 2.27 -1.62
CA THR A 86 8.21 3.07 -0.68
C THR A 86 9.00 4.15 -1.42
N ARG A 87 9.66 3.82 -2.53
CA ARG A 87 10.41 4.78 -3.36
C ARG A 87 9.52 5.87 -3.97
N GLN A 88 8.27 5.53 -4.27
CA GLN A 88 7.27 6.47 -4.78
C GLN A 88 6.55 7.26 -3.67
N ASP A 89 6.96 7.11 -2.42
CA ASP A 89 6.33 7.71 -1.23
C ASP A 89 4.83 7.34 -1.05
N ARG A 90 4.39 6.23 -1.64
CA ARG A 90 2.99 5.75 -1.58
C ARG A 90 2.75 4.78 -0.43
N LEU A 91 3.79 4.15 0.10
CA LEU A 91 3.69 3.25 1.24
C LEU A 91 4.13 3.95 2.53
N PHE A 92 3.25 4.00 3.51
CA PHE A 92 3.52 4.56 4.83
C PHE A 92 4.23 3.51 5.71
N VAL A 93 5.56 3.56 5.71
CA VAL A 93 6.41 2.62 6.45
C VAL A 93 6.43 2.90 7.95
N ASP A 94 6.64 1.86 8.75
CA ASP A 94 6.83 1.96 10.20
C ASP A 94 8.14 2.70 10.56
N THR A 95 8.26 3.22 11.78
CA THR A 95 9.49 3.90 12.23
C THR A 95 10.72 2.98 12.19
N GLY A 96 10.51 1.67 12.29
CA GLY A 96 11.56 0.64 12.09
C GLY A 96 11.75 0.20 10.63
N GLY A 97 11.26 0.94 9.64
CA GLY A 97 11.40 0.63 8.22
C GLY A 97 10.54 -0.54 7.72
N LYS A 98 9.63 -1.06 8.55
CA LYS A 98 8.73 -2.17 8.17
C LYS A 98 7.66 -1.68 7.19
N SER A 99 7.46 -2.43 6.10
CA SER A 99 6.43 -2.14 5.08
C SER A 99 4.98 -2.28 5.58
N THR A 100 4.77 -2.92 6.74
CA THR A 100 3.46 -3.06 7.39
C THR A 100 3.44 -2.36 8.73
N ARG A 101 2.28 -1.90 9.17
CA ARG A 101 2.05 -1.21 10.45
C ARG A 101 0.92 -1.83 11.25
N GLN A 102 1.00 -1.73 12.57
CA GLN A 102 -0.17 -1.95 13.45
C GLN A 102 -0.88 -0.63 13.65
N ILE A 103 -2.21 -0.66 13.59
CA ILE A 103 -3.06 0.51 13.80
C ILE A 103 -3.71 0.34 15.16
N SER A 104 -3.61 1.37 16.00
CA SER A 104 -4.26 1.43 17.30
C SER A 104 -5.71 1.89 17.11
N CYS A 105 -6.65 1.11 17.65
CA CYS A 105 -8.07 1.42 17.64
C CYS A 105 -8.58 1.20 19.08
N GLY A 106 -8.95 2.27 19.78
CA GLY A 106 -9.54 2.14 21.11
C GLY A 106 -8.68 1.47 22.18
N GLY A 107 -7.37 1.69 22.15
CA GLY A 107 -6.41 1.07 23.08
C GLY A 107 -6.03 -0.38 22.71
N GLN A 108 -6.70 -0.99 21.73
CA GLN A 108 -6.33 -2.28 21.17
C GLN A 108 -5.62 -2.12 19.81
N ARG A 109 -4.93 -3.17 19.35
CA ARG A 109 -4.12 -3.13 18.13
C ARG A 109 -4.66 -4.08 17.07
N LEU A 110 -4.89 -3.57 15.86
CA LEU A 110 -5.23 -4.40 14.70
C LEU A 110 -4.04 -5.24 14.23
N LYS A 111 -4.34 -6.31 13.50
CA LYS A 111 -3.34 -7.08 12.74
C LYS A 111 -2.56 -6.15 11.80
N ARG A 112 -1.30 -6.50 11.51
CA ARG A 112 -0.42 -5.67 10.67
C ARG A 112 -0.98 -5.51 9.26
N ARG A 113 -0.99 -4.28 8.74
CA ARG A 113 -1.57 -3.89 7.45
C ARG A 113 -0.58 -3.07 6.62
N TYR A 114 -0.70 -3.13 5.30
CA TYR A 114 0.01 -2.23 4.39
C TYR A 114 -0.75 -0.91 4.34
N CYS A 115 -0.10 0.18 4.75
CA CYS A 115 -0.74 1.49 4.81
C CYS A 115 -0.35 2.29 3.56
N LEU A 116 -1.29 2.49 2.65
CA LEU A 116 -1.07 3.27 1.43
C LEU A 116 -1.48 4.72 1.70
N LYS A 117 -0.62 5.69 1.36
CA LYS A 117 -0.96 7.11 1.46
C LYS A 117 -1.97 7.49 0.38
N VAL A 118 -2.92 8.35 0.74
CA VAL A 118 -3.93 8.93 -0.18
C VAL A 118 -3.57 10.38 -0.46
#